data_AF-A0A7X9AU93-F1
#
_entry.id   AF-A0A7X9AU93-F1
#
_cell.length_a   1.000
_cell.length_b   1.000
_cell.length_c   1.000
_cell.angle_alpha   90.00
_cell.angle_beta   90.00
_cell.angle_gamma   90.00
#
_symmetry.space_group_name_H-M   'P 1'
#
loop_
_entity.id
_entity.type
_entity.pdbx_description
1 polymer ?
#
loop_
_entity_poly.entity_id
_entity_poly.type
_entity_poly.pdbx_seq_one_letter_code
_entity_poly.pdbx_strand_id
1 'polypeptide(L)'
;MLKKAWLSLLLLSILGVQAQQADHYWQWGWGSYGSGSIEDIARFDWSFVNFGNIADNEQTVAHLNEILRVNPNHRFVIRIWPILGIGKLRNNRYQATLWDYFYRPEVKERIRGKIRHQFELLHNGLSNPEAIIGMTYLEEVPQHFTSCPFKSKITQAFMPWDMAPFEKEIRAELGHPFDISKEENALWWGKKYCQYFNEMHQYMRSIAPPNCKILYWQATYYNTLNR
;
A
#
# COMPACT_ATOMS: atom_id res chain seq x y z
N MET A 1 -60.19 15.49 12.68
CA MET A 1 -59.00 15.79 11.83
C MET A 1 -57.65 15.48 12.49
N LEU A 2 -57.55 15.25 13.81
CA LEU A 2 -56.25 14.98 14.48
C LEU A 2 -55.58 13.62 14.15
N LYS A 3 -56.33 12.56 13.79
CA LYS A 3 -55.73 11.22 13.58
C LYS A 3 -54.81 11.11 12.35
N LYS A 4 -54.97 11.97 11.34
CA LYS A 4 -54.13 11.94 10.12
C LYS A 4 -52.76 12.60 10.34
N ALA A 5 -52.65 13.56 11.25
CA ALA A 5 -51.40 14.26 11.53
C ALA A 5 -50.38 13.37 12.26
N TRP A 6 -50.85 12.48 13.14
CA TRP A 6 -49.97 11.58 13.90
C TRP A 6 -49.39 10.44 13.05
N LEU A 7 -50.15 9.94 12.07
CA LEU A 7 -49.62 8.96 11.11
C LEU A 7 -48.54 9.56 10.20
N SER A 8 -48.70 10.81 9.77
CA SER A 8 -47.70 11.49 8.96
C SER A 8 -46.40 11.75 9.72
N LEU A 9 -46.48 12.08 11.01
CA LEU A 9 -45.31 12.26 11.89
C LEU A 9 -44.58 10.94 12.19
N LEU A 10 -45.31 9.83 12.33
CA LEU A 10 -44.73 8.49 12.48
C LEU A 10 -44.10 7.97 11.18
N LEU A 11 -44.68 8.27 10.02
CA LEU A 11 -44.08 7.94 8.72
C LEU A 11 -42.82 8.78 8.45
N LEU A 12 -42.80 10.05 8.84
CA LEU A 12 -41.62 10.91 8.73
C LEU A 12 -40.49 10.50 9.68
N SER A 13 -40.78 9.96 10.86
CA SER A 13 -39.75 9.42 11.75
C SER A 13 -39.22 8.06 11.29
N ILE A 14 -40.03 7.22 10.63
CA ILE A 14 -39.55 5.96 10.04
C ILE A 14 -38.73 6.22 8.75
N LEU A 15 -39.11 7.23 7.95
CA LEU A 15 -38.36 7.63 6.75
C LEU A 15 -37.09 8.42 7.09
N GLY A 16 -37.08 9.19 8.18
CA GLY A 16 -35.89 9.90 8.68
C GLY A 16 -34.80 8.97 9.25
N VAL A 17 -35.18 7.77 9.71
CA VAL A 17 -34.21 6.75 10.19
C VAL A 17 -33.55 6.00 9.03
N GLN A 18 -34.13 6.01 7.82
CA GLN A 18 -33.49 5.46 6.62
C GLN A 18 -32.59 6.46 5.88
N ALA A 19 -32.61 7.74 6.25
CA ALA A 19 -31.89 8.81 5.54
C ALA A 19 -30.38 8.84 5.74
N GLN A 20 -29.78 7.89 6.46
CA GLN A 20 -28.33 7.82 6.56
C GLN A 20 -27.83 6.40 6.76
N GLN A 21 -28.24 5.50 5.85
CA GLN A 21 -27.30 4.46 5.45
C GLN A 21 -26.15 5.21 4.78
N ALA A 22 -25.20 5.70 5.58
CA ALA A 22 -24.06 6.48 5.14
C ALA A 22 -23.52 5.81 3.89
N ASP A 23 -23.55 6.53 2.77
CA ASP A 23 -23.12 6.01 1.49
C ASP A 23 -21.77 5.33 1.71
N HIS A 24 -21.67 4.06 1.32
CA HIS A 24 -20.58 3.17 1.70
C HIS A 24 -19.19 3.79 1.44
N TYR A 25 -19.08 4.73 0.51
CA TYR A 25 -17.91 5.54 0.22
C TYR A 25 -17.42 6.42 1.38
N TRP A 26 -18.27 6.80 2.33
CA TRP A 26 -17.97 7.72 3.44
C TRP A 26 -17.83 7.04 4.80
N GLN A 27 -17.90 5.70 4.87
CA GLN A 27 -17.85 4.96 6.15
C GLN A 27 -16.54 5.14 6.93
N TRP A 28 -15.47 5.54 6.25
CA TRP A 28 -14.16 5.78 6.86
C TRP A 28 -13.96 7.23 7.31
N GLY A 29 -14.87 8.14 6.93
CA GLY A 29 -14.68 9.56 7.18
C GLY A 29 -13.54 10.16 6.35
N TRP A 30 -13.00 11.27 6.84
CA TRP A 30 -12.03 12.10 6.12
C TRP A 30 -10.61 11.71 6.54
N GLY A 31 -9.79 11.38 5.54
CA GLY A 31 -8.40 11.02 5.75
C GLY A 31 -7.43 12.15 5.41
N SER A 32 -6.25 12.11 6.02
CA SER A 32 -5.12 12.93 5.61
C SER A 32 -3.89 12.10 5.28
N TYR A 33 -2.96 12.70 4.53
CA TYR A 33 -1.66 12.09 4.24
C TYR A 33 -0.71 12.11 5.46
N GLY A 34 -1.16 12.50 6.66
CA GLY A 34 -0.38 12.41 7.89
C GLY A 34 0.84 13.34 7.96
N SER A 35 0.83 14.45 7.21
CA SER A 35 1.86 15.49 7.26
C SER A 35 1.30 16.76 7.93
N GLY A 36 1.91 17.22 9.01
CA GLY A 36 1.50 18.46 9.68
C GLY A 36 1.79 18.47 11.17
N SER A 37 1.21 19.47 11.86
CA SER A 37 1.17 19.51 13.32
C SER A 37 0.26 18.40 13.88
N ILE A 38 0.35 18.15 15.19
CA ILE A 38 -0.52 17.17 15.87
C ILE A 38 -1.99 17.56 15.69
N GLU A 39 -2.33 18.83 15.90
CA GLU A 39 -3.69 19.36 15.81
C GLU A 39 -4.24 19.28 14.38
N ASP A 40 -3.39 19.55 13.37
CA ASP A 40 -3.78 19.46 11.97
C ASP A 40 -4.12 18.03 11.54
N ILE A 41 -3.46 17.03 12.13
CA ILE A 41 -3.70 15.62 11.83
C ILE A 41 -4.89 15.10 12.65
N ALA A 42 -4.95 15.42 13.95
CA ALA A 42 -5.95 14.89 14.89
C ALA A 42 -7.39 15.31 14.58
N ARG A 43 -7.61 16.36 13.78
CA ARG A 43 -8.96 16.78 13.33
C ARG A 43 -9.57 15.85 12.27
N PHE A 44 -8.79 14.95 11.67
CA PHE A 44 -9.27 13.98 10.69
C PHE A 44 -9.74 12.70 11.38
N ASP A 45 -10.52 11.87 10.67
CA ASP A 45 -10.95 10.56 11.18
C ASP A 45 -9.80 9.54 11.14
N TRP A 46 -8.91 9.70 10.15
CA TRP A 46 -7.74 8.86 9.99
C TRP A 46 -6.58 9.57 9.29
N SER A 47 -5.38 9.03 9.43
CA SER A 47 -4.21 9.50 8.69
C SER A 47 -3.26 8.37 8.30
N PHE A 48 -2.47 8.61 7.25
CA PHE A 48 -1.37 7.71 6.90
C PHE A 48 -0.19 7.83 7.86
N VAL A 49 0.48 6.70 8.11
CA VAL A 49 1.82 6.64 8.70
C VAL A 49 2.80 6.30 7.57
N ASN A 50 3.47 7.33 7.04
CA ASN A 50 4.21 7.26 5.79
C ASN A 50 5.68 6.84 5.96
N PHE A 51 5.91 5.56 6.29
CA PHE A 51 7.29 5.06 6.31
C PHE A 51 7.98 5.28 4.95
N GLY A 52 9.27 5.56 5.00
CA GLY A 52 10.06 6.06 3.87
C GLY A 52 10.11 7.59 3.78
N ASN A 53 9.08 8.29 4.28
CA ASN A 53 9.11 9.74 4.48
C ASN A 53 9.39 10.10 5.94
N ILE A 54 8.96 9.24 6.87
CA ILE A 54 9.23 9.34 8.30
C ILE A 54 10.08 8.15 8.76
N ALA A 55 10.75 8.31 9.90
CA ALA A 55 11.53 7.26 10.52
C ALA A 55 10.65 6.15 11.12
N ASP A 56 11.15 4.92 11.15
CA ASP A 56 10.53 3.79 11.84
C ASP A 56 11.21 3.53 13.19
N ASN A 57 11.02 4.49 14.11
CA ASN A 57 11.55 4.48 15.46
C ASN A 57 10.52 5.01 16.50
N GLU A 58 10.94 5.03 17.77
CA GLU A 58 10.12 5.48 18.90
C GLU A 58 9.66 6.95 18.84
N GLN A 59 10.37 7.81 18.10
CA GLN A 59 9.94 9.21 17.95
C GLN A 59 8.65 9.29 17.12
N THR A 60 8.53 8.46 16.09
CA THR A 60 7.27 8.32 15.33
C THR A 60 6.16 7.78 16.23
N VAL A 61 6.43 6.78 17.07
CA VAL A 61 5.45 6.23 18.02
C VAL A 61 4.96 7.32 18.99
N ALA A 62 5.88 8.07 19.59
CA ALA A 62 5.55 9.16 20.52
C ALA A 62 4.68 10.23 19.85
N HIS A 63 5.01 10.62 18.62
CA HIS A 63 4.21 11.58 17.85
C HIS A 63 2.78 11.08 17.60
N LEU A 64 2.61 9.81 17.22
CA LEU A 64 1.29 9.21 16.98
C LEU A 64 0.47 9.06 18.27
N ASN A 65 1.12 8.74 19.39
CA ASN A 65 0.46 8.71 20.70
C ASN A 65 -0.03 10.09 21.14
N GLU A 66 0.66 11.16 20.77
CA GLU A 66 0.22 12.52 21.05
C GLU A 66 -1.02 12.91 20.20
N ILE A 67 -1.09 12.44 18.96
CA ILE A 67 -2.32 12.54 18.14
C ILE A 67 -3.49 11.82 18.83
N LEU A 68 -3.27 10.58 19.30
CA LEU A 68 -4.30 9.82 20.04
C LEU A 68 -4.69 10.49 21.37
N ARG A 69 -3.78 11.23 22.01
CA ARG A 69 -4.09 12.00 23.21
C ARG A 69 -5.07 13.13 22.91
N VAL A 70 -4.92 13.81 21.77
CA VAL A 70 -5.79 14.90 21.32
C VAL A 70 -7.12 14.36 20.78
N ASN A 71 -7.07 13.31 19.95
CA ASN A 71 -8.23 12.60 19.43
C ASN A 71 -8.11 11.09 19.68
N PRO A 72 -8.71 10.57 20.77
CA PRO A 72 -8.65 9.14 21.11
C PRO A 72 -9.33 8.20 20.11
N ASN A 73 -10.16 8.75 19.21
CA ASN A 73 -10.86 7.99 18.17
C ASN A 73 -10.13 8.01 16.82
N HIS A 74 -9.00 8.73 16.72
CA HIS A 74 -8.22 8.82 15.50
C HIS A 74 -7.69 7.45 15.07
N ARG A 75 -7.65 7.20 13.75
CA ARG A 75 -7.24 5.92 13.18
C ARG A 75 -6.02 6.08 12.26
N PHE A 76 -5.26 5.01 12.10
CA PHE A 76 -4.05 5.00 11.30
C PHE A 76 -4.10 3.96 10.18
N VAL A 77 -3.60 4.35 9.00
CA VAL A 77 -3.29 3.44 7.90
C VAL A 77 -1.77 3.45 7.69
N ILE A 78 -1.12 2.31 7.84
CA ILE A 78 0.34 2.24 7.73
C ILE A 78 0.74 2.10 6.27
N ARG A 79 1.50 3.06 5.73
CA ARG A 79 2.15 2.90 4.43
C ARG A 79 3.50 2.25 4.62
N ILE A 80 3.55 0.94 4.42
CA ILE A 80 4.75 0.13 4.58
C ILE A 80 5.71 0.38 3.42
N TRP A 81 6.97 0.69 3.74
CA TRP A 81 8.01 1.00 2.76
C TRP A 81 9.29 0.20 3.03
N PRO A 82 9.33 -1.08 2.63
CA PRO A 82 10.35 -2.01 3.10
C PRO A 82 11.58 -2.11 2.20
N ILE A 83 11.61 -1.36 1.09
CA ILE A 83 12.63 -1.52 0.04
C ILE A 83 13.86 -0.61 0.22
N LEU A 84 13.81 0.37 1.13
CA LEU A 84 14.89 1.33 1.35
C LEU A 84 16.13 0.69 1.97
N GLY A 85 17.31 1.15 1.55
CA GLY A 85 18.62 0.67 2.05
C GLY A 85 19.01 -0.73 1.55
N ILE A 86 18.32 -1.25 0.52
CA ILE A 86 18.57 -2.59 -0.05
C ILE A 86 19.11 -2.52 -1.49
N GLY A 87 18.95 -1.37 -2.14
CA GLY A 87 19.34 -1.18 -3.54
C GLY A 87 20.83 -1.44 -3.79
N LYS A 88 21.13 -2.03 -4.94
CA LYS A 88 22.50 -2.27 -5.41
C LYS A 88 22.77 -1.72 -6.82
N LEU A 89 21.71 -1.32 -7.51
CA LEU A 89 21.78 -0.95 -8.92
C LEU A 89 22.31 0.47 -9.06
N ARG A 90 23.16 0.72 -10.06
CA ARG A 90 23.78 2.03 -10.28
C ARG A 90 22.74 3.16 -10.35
N ASN A 91 21.60 2.89 -11.00
CA ASN A 91 20.52 3.85 -11.23
C ASN A 91 19.43 3.81 -10.12
N ASN A 92 19.52 2.86 -9.18
CA ASN A 92 18.64 2.76 -8.01
C ASN A 92 19.40 2.12 -6.84
N ARG A 93 20.30 2.91 -6.22
CA ARG A 93 21.15 2.43 -5.12
C ARG A 93 20.41 2.40 -3.78
N TYR A 94 19.29 3.10 -3.68
CA TYR A 94 18.62 3.30 -2.40
C TYR A 94 17.48 2.32 -2.18
N GLN A 95 16.93 1.70 -3.24
CA GLN A 95 15.76 0.84 -3.13
C GLN A 95 15.97 -0.50 -3.81
N ALA A 96 15.51 -1.59 -3.18
CA ALA A 96 15.34 -2.87 -3.85
C ALA A 96 14.31 -2.77 -4.98
N THR A 97 14.55 -3.54 -6.04
CA THR A 97 13.63 -3.70 -7.17
C THR A 97 12.87 -5.03 -7.10
N LEU A 98 11.86 -5.19 -7.96
CA LEU A 98 11.18 -6.48 -8.19
C LEU A 98 12.17 -7.63 -8.43
N TRP A 99 13.24 -7.36 -9.18
CA TRP A 99 14.20 -8.38 -9.58
C TRP A 99 15.22 -8.70 -8.50
N ASP A 100 15.56 -7.71 -7.65
CA ASP A 100 16.31 -7.98 -6.43
C ASP A 100 15.58 -9.01 -5.56
N TYR A 101 14.25 -8.94 -5.45
CA TYR A 101 13.47 -9.92 -4.68
C TYR A 101 13.59 -11.35 -5.22
N PHE A 102 13.48 -11.53 -6.54
CA PHE A 102 13.49 -12.87 -7.14
C PHE A 102 14.89 -13.48 -7.23
N TYR A 103 15.91 -12.66 -7.42
CA TYR A 103 17.25 -13.15 -7.77
C TYR A 103 18.31 -12.90 -6.70
N ARG A 104 17.94 -12.34 -5.55
CA ARG A 104 18.82 -12.19 -4.39
C ARG A 104 18.13 -12.76 -3.14
N PRO A 105 18.47 -13.99 -2.73
CA PRO A 105 17.78 -14.67 -1.64
C PRO A 105 17.70 -13.85 -0.35
N GLU A 106 18.72 -13.03 -0.06
CA GLU A 106 18.76 -12.19 1.14
C GLU A 106 17.74 -11.04 1.13
N VAL A 107 17.29 -10.60 -0.05
CA VAL A 107 16.39 -9.45 -0.19
C VAL A 107 14.98 -9.79 0.30
N LYS A 108 14.51 -11.01 0.03
CA LYS A 108 13.18 -11.48 0.46
C LYS A 108 13.01 -11.38 1.97
N GLU A 109 13.98 -11.91 2.72
CA GLU A 109 13.94 -11.91 4.18
C GLU A 109 14.15 -10.51 4.76
N ARG A 110 14.98 -9.66 4.13
CA ARG A 110 15.11 -8.24 4.54
C ARG A 110 13.81 -7.47 4.35
N ILE A 111 13.11 -7.65 3.23
CA ILE A 111 11.81 -7.01 2.97
C ILE A 111 10.78 -7.48 4.01
N ARG A 112 10.66 -8.78 4.25
CA ARG A 112 9.75 -9.35 5.26
C ARG A 112 10.07 -8.86 6.67
N GLY A 113 11.35 -8.82 7.04
CA GLY A 113 11.82 -8.27 8.31
C GLY A 113 11.45 -6.81 8.48
N LYS A 114 11.59 -6.00 7.42
CA LYS A 114 11.23 -4.58 7.47
C LYS A 114 9.72 -4.34 7.54
N ILE A 115 8.91 -5.11 6.82
CA ILE A 115 7.44 -5.09 6.94
C ILE A 115 7.03 -5.39 8.38
N ARG A 116 7.59 -6.46 8.96
CA ARG A 116 7.33 -6.86 10.34
C ARG A 116 7.72 -5.76 11.33
N HIS A 117 8.95 -5.25 11.23
CA HIS A 117 9.45 -4.17 12.08
C HIS A 117 8.53 -2.96 12.07
N GLN A 118 8.16 -2.48 10.88
CA GLN A 118 7.30 -1.30 10.73
C GLN A 118 5.90 -1.49 11.31
N PHE A 119 5.33 -2.69 11.17
CA PHE A 119 4.05 -3.02 11.79
C PHE A 119 4.17 -3.16 13.31
N GLU A 120 5.10 -3.99 13.80
CA GLU A 120 5.27 -4.30 15.24
C GLU A 120 5.67 -3.07 16.05
N LEU A 121 6.46 -2.15 15.48
CA LEU A 121 6.79 -0.87 16.12
C LEU A 121 5.53 -0.10 16.52
N LEU A 122 4.56 0.02 15.60
CA LEU A 122 3.33 0.75 15.86
C LEU A 122 2.35 -0.07 16.68
N HIS A 123 2.18 -1.36 16.36
CA HIS A 123 1.25 -2.23 17.05
C HIS A 123 1.59 -2.38 18.54
N ASN A 124 2.88 -2.44 18.89
CA ASN A 124 3.32 -2.56 20.28
C ASN A 124 3.53 -1.22 20.98
N GLY A 125 3.79 -0.15 20.21
CA GLY A 125 4.13 1.17 20.75
C GLY A 125 2.95 2.12 20.95
N LEU A 126 1.86 1.95 20.19
CA LEU A 126 0.69 2.82 20.32
C LEU A 126 -0.07 2.55 21.63
N SER A 127 -0.57 3.62 22.24
CA SER A 127 -1.44 3.57 23.43
C SER A 127 -2.77 2.88 23.14
N ASN A 128 -3.22 2.89 21.88
CA ASN A 128 -4.35 2.13 21.38
C ASN A 128 -3.96 1.40 20.07
N PRO A 129 -3.53 0.13 20.12
CA PRO A 129 -3.16 -0.64 18.94
C PRO A 129 -4.31 -0.86 17.93
N GLU A 130 -5.56 -0.87 18.41
CA GLU A 130 -6.76 -1.01 17.56
C GLU A 130 -7.02 0.23 16.70
N ALA A 131 -6.32 1.35 16.94
CA ALA A 131 -6.34 2.50 16.06
C ALA A 131 -5.75 2.18 14.68
N ILE A 132 -4.95 1.12 14.53
CA ILE A 132 -4.43 0.67 13.25
C ILE A 132 -5.55 -0.06 12.49
N ILE A 133 -6.17 0.63 11.54
CA ILE A 133 -7.30 0.09 10.76
C ILE A 133 -6.87 -0.51 9.42
N GLY A 134 -5.65 -0.22 8.98
CA GLY A 134 -5.17 -0.71 7.70
C GLY A 134 -3.67 -0.58 7.47
N MET A 135 -3.22 -1.25 6.43
CA MET A 135 -1.88 -1.15 5.88
C MET A 135 -1.95 -1.07 4.35
N THR A 136 -1.01 -0.36 3.74
CA THR A 136 -0.73 -0.43 2.30
C THR A 136 0.71 -0.84 2.06
N TYR A 137 0.94 -1.58 0.99
CA TYR A 137 2.27 -1.98 0.55
C TYR A 137 2.77 -1.02 -0.54
N LEU A 138 3.77 -0.19 -0.21
CA LEU A 138 4.24 0.90 -1.07
C LEU A 138 3.08 1.82 -1.52
N GLU A 139 3.40 2.83 -2.33
CA GLU A 139 2.42 3.64 -3.04
C GLU A 139 2.79 3.72 -4.52
N GLU A 140 1.78 3.95 -5.37
CA GLU A 140 1.94 4.21 -6.81
C GLU A 140 2.70 3.13 -7.59
N VAL A 141 2.68 1.89 -7.11
CA VAL A 141 3.34 0.76 -7.77
C VAL A 141 2.79 0.55 -9.20
N PRO A 142 3.60 0.10 -10.17
CA PRO A 142 5.01 -0.30 -10.07
C PRO A 142 6.02 0.84 -9.90
N GLN A 143 5.59 2.11 -9.90
CA GLN A 143 6.48 3.25 -9.68
C GLN A 143 7.22 3.06 -8.34
N HIS A 144 8.48 3.49 -8.27
CA HIS A 144 9.40 3.31 -7.13
C HIS A 144 9.96 1.89 -6.91
N PHE A 145 9.39 0.86 -7.53
CA PHE A 145 9.77 -0.54 -7.27
C PHE A 145 10.31 -1.30 -8.49
N THR A 146 9.96 -0.88 -9.70
CA THR A 146 10.50 -1.45 -10.95
C THR A 146 10.51 -0.39 -12.05
N SER A 147 11.16 -0.69 -13.17
CA SER A 147 11.38 0.20 -14.32
C SER A 147 10.12 0.67 -15.06
N CYS A 148 8.93 0.25 -14.63
CA CYS A 148 7.64 0.68 -15.19
C CYS A 148 7.56 0.55 -16.73
N PRO A 149 7.89 -0.61 -17.33
CA PRO A 149 8.02 -0.73 -18.79
C PRO A 149 6.73 -0.42 -19.57
N PHE A 150 5.57 -0.49 -18.92
CA PHE A 150 4.27 -0.22 -19.52
C PHE A 150 3.82 1.25 -19.43
N LYS A 151 4.64 2.14 -18.89
CA LYS A 151 4.34 3.58 -18.81
C LYS A 151 4.21 4.23 -20.20
N SER A 152 4.78 3.61 -21.22
CA SER A 152 4.68 4.04 -22.62
C SER A 152 4.37 2.86 -23.53
N LYS A 153 3.91 3.15 -24.75
CA LYS A 153 3.66 2.11 -25.75
C LYS A 153 4.97 1.41 -26.09
N ILE A 154 5.02 0.10 -25.86
CA ILE A 154 6.13 -0.74 -26.32
C ILE A 154 6.03 -0.87 -27.85
N THR A 155 7.05 -0.39 -28.56
CA THR A 155 7.13 -0.35 -30.04
C THR A 155 8.34 -1.09 -30.61
N GLN A 156 9.31 -1.46 -29.76
CA GLN A 156 10.53 -2.15 -30.15
C GLN A 156 11.02 -3.06 -29.03
N ALA A 157 11.89 -3.99 -29.38
CA ALA A 157 12.51 -4.90 -28.43
C ALA A 157 13.47 -4.16 -27.49
N PHE A 158 13.34 -4.41 -26.18
CA PHE A 158 14.33 -3.99 -25.19
C PHE A 158 14.20 -4.81 -23.89
N MET A 159 15.27 -4.80 -23.10
CA MET A 159 15.26 -5.26 -21.71
C MET A 159 15.25 -4.03 -20.78
N PRO A 160 14.32 -3.95 -19.81
CA PRO A 160 14.29 -2.85 -18.85
C PRO A 160 15.56 -2.75 -18.00
N TRP A 161 15.91 -1.54 -17.57
CA TRP A 161 17.20 -1.26 -16.90
C TRP A 161 17.40 -2.01 -15.57
N ASP A 162 16.31 -2.33 -14.87
CA ASP A 162 16.32 -3.06 -13.60
C ASP A 162 16.41 -4.57 -13.79
N MET A 163 16.12 -5.06 -15.00
CA MET A 163 16.26 -6.46 -15.41
C MET A 163 17.66 -6.77 -15.95
N ALA A 164 18.30 -5.83 -16.65
CA ALA A 164 19.61 -6.01 -17.28
C ALA A 164 20.69 -6.65 -16.37
N PRO A 165 20.80 -6.29 -15.07
CA PRO A 165 21.74 -6.92 -14.15
C PRO A 165 21.46 -8.40 -13.84
N PHE A 166 20.28 -8.91 -14.18
CA PHE A 166 19.79 -10.26 -13.92
C PHE A 166 19.52 -11.04 -15.22
N GLU A 167 20.09 -10.59 -16.35
CA GLU A 167 19.84 -11.18 -17.66
C GLU A 167 20.11 -12.70 -17.69
N LYS A 168 21.18 -13.14 -17.01
CA LYS A 168 21.55 -14.56 -16.96
C LYS A 168 20.48 -15.41 -16.28
N GLU A 169 19.99 -14.97 -15.12
CA GLU A 169 18.97 -15.64 -14.34
C GLU A 169 17.63 -15.64 -15.09
N ILE A 170 17.24 -14.50 -15.66
CA ILE A 170 16.01 -14.36 -16.44
C ILE A 170 16.04 -15.26 -17.68
N ARG A 171 17.17 -15.30 -18.41
CA ARG A 171 17.35 -16.18 -19.58
C ARG A 171 17.30 -17.65 -19.19
N ALA A 172 17.81 -18.02 -18.02
CA ALA A 172 17.75 -19.40 -17.54
C ALA A 172 16.31 -19.83 -17.25
N GLU A 173 15.46 -18.93 -16.74
CA GLU A 173 14.03 -19.21 -16.53
C GLU A 173 13.22 -19.27 -17.83
N LEU A 174 13.49 -18.37 -18.78
CA LEU A 174 12.73 -18.26 -20.03
C LEU A 174 13.19 -19.24 -21.11
N GLY A 175 14.44 -19.68 -21.06
CA GLY A 175 15.08 -20.46 -22.14
C GLY A 175 15.51 -19.62 -23.35
N HIS A 176 15.25 -18.31 -23.36
CA HIS A 176 15.64 -17.39 -24.42
C HIS A 176 15.89 -15.98 -23.87
N PRO A 177 16.53 -15.07 -24.64
CA PRO A 177 16.66 -13.67 -24.23
C PRO A 177 15.29 -13.01 -24.03
N PHE A 178 15.18 -12.19 -22.99
CA PHE A 178 13.96 -11.43 -22.72
C PHE A 178 13.82 -10.27 -23.70
N ASP A 179 12.58 -10.06 -24.13
CA ASP A 179 12.18 -9.01 -25.06
C ASP A 179 10.75 -8.58 -24.71
N ILE A 180 10.60 -7.39 -24.11
CA ILE A 180 9.31 -6.87 -23.64
C ILE A 180 8.31 -6.61 -24.78
N SER A 181 8.76 -6.52 -26.04
CA SER A 181 7.87 -6.34 -27.18
C SER A 181 7.09 -7.61 -27.55
N LYS A 182 7.56 -8.77 -27.08
CA LYS A 182 6.84 -10.03 -27.21
C LYS A 182 5.81 -10.18 -26.11
N GLU A 183 4.58 -10.51 -26.49
CA GLU A 183 3.47 -10.68 -25.57
C GLU A 183 3.76 -11.71 -24.47
N GLU A 184 4.39 -12.84 -24.82
CA GLU A 184 4.77 -13.89 -23.86
C GLU A 184 5.67 -13.38 -22.72
N ASN A 185 6.63 -12.51 -23.05
CA ASN A 185 7.57 -11.93 -22.11
C ASN A 185 6.91 -10.84 -21.27
N ALA A 186 6.06 -10.02 -21.89
CA ALA A 186 5.27 -9.02 -21.17
C ALA A 186 4.30 -9.68 -20.17
N LEU A 187 3.66 -10.79 -20.56
CA LEU A 187 2.82 -11.60 -19.68
C LEU A 187 3.64 -12.26 -18.57
N TRP A 188 4.83 -12.79 -18.88
CA TRP A 188 5.72 -13.35 -17.86
C TRP A 188 6.14 -12.30 -16.82
N TRP A 189 6.48 -11.08 -17.26
CA TRP A 189 6.75 -9.95 -16.38
C TRP A 189 5.55 -9.67 -15.48
N GLY A 190 4.34 -9.61 -16.06
CA GLY A 190 3.09 -9.39 -15.33
C GLY A 190 2.84 -10.48 -14.28
N LYS A 191 3.11 -11.74 -14.61
CA LYS A 191 3.01 -12.86 -13.67
C LYS A 191 4.00 -12.73 -12.52
N LYS A 192 5.26 -12.35 -12.77
CA LYS A 192 6.26 -12.10 -11.72
C LYS A 192 5.84 -10.95 -10.81
N TYR A 193 5.33 -9.87 -11.38
CA TYR A 193 4.77 -8.74 -10.62
C TYR A 193 3.62 -9.18 -9.72
N CYS A 194 2.59 -9.84 -10.27
CA CYS A 194 1.46 -10.33 -9.49
C CYS A 194 1.87 -11.36 -8.43
N GLN A 195 2.82 -12.25 -8.73
CA GLN A 195 3.36 -13.20 -7.77
C GLN A 195 3.97 -12.47 -6.57
N TYR A 196 4.80 -11.45 -6.81
CA TYR A 196 5.41 -10.65 -5.77
C TYR A 196 4.34 -10.01 -4.85
N PHE A 197 3.38 -9.31 -5.43
CA PHE A 197 2.33 -8.64 -4.67
C PHE A 197 1.46 -9.61 -3.89
N ASN A 198 1.17 -10.79 -4.45
CA ASN A 198 0.46 -11.83 -3.73
C ASN A 198 1.28 -12.35 -2.52
N GLU A 199 2.58 -12.58 -2.68
CA GLU A 199 3.46 -12.98 -1.58
C GLU A 199 3.54 -11.91 -0.47
N MET A 200 3.60 -10.62 -0.85
CA MET A 200 3.57 -9.50 0.11
C MET A 200 2.20 -9.39 0.80
N HIS A 201 1.10 -9.58 0.07
CA HIS A 201 -0.25 -9.61 0.63
C HIS A 201 -0.38 -10.68 1.71
N GLN A 202 0.02 -11.90 1.37
CA GLN A 202 -0.09 -13.05 2.26
C GLN A 202 0.76 -12.83 3.52
N TYR A 203 1.96 -12.29 3.37
CA TYR A 203 2.83 -11.99 4.51
C TYR A 203 2.28 -10.87 5.39
N MET A 204 1.80 -9.76 4.82
CA MET A 204 1.15 -8.71 5.60
C MET A 204 -0.11 -9.23 6.30
N ARG A 205 -0.90 -10.07 5.64
CA ARG A 205 -2.11 -10.68 6.22
C ARG A 205 -1.78 -11.63 7.35
N SER A 206 -0.64 -12.33 7.32
CA SER A 206 -0.26 -13.26 8.39
C SER A 206 0.21 -12.57 9.67
N ILE A 207 0.60 -11.28 9.59
CA ILE A 207 0.97 -10.48 10.77
C ILE A 207 -0.13 -9.49 11.19
N ALA A 208 -1.06 -9.18 10.30
CA ALA A 208 -2.15 -8.23 10.56
C ALA A 208 -3.18 -8.80 11.54
N PRO A 209 -3.74 -7.98 12.45
CA PRO A 209 -4.95 -8.33 13.18
C PRO A 209 -6.13 -8.58 12.20
N PRO A 210 -7.13 -9.40 12.57
CA PRO A 210 -8.23 -9.77 11.68
C PRO A 210 -8.97 -8.59 11.04
N ASN A 211 -9.14 -7.49 11.80
CA ASN A 211 -9.88 -6.32 11.35
C ASN A 211 -9.06 -5.31 10.54
N CYS A 212 -7.73 -5.49 10.48
CA CYS A 212 -6.84 -4.60 9.74
C CYS A 212 -6.99 -4.83 8.23
N LYS A 213 -7.36 -3.79 7.48
CA LYS A 213 -7.45 -3.87 6.01
C LYS A 213 -6.06 -3.88 5.39
N ILE A 214 -5.90 -4.56 4.26
CA ILE A 214 -4.70 -4.45 3.42
C ILE A 214 -5.14 -3.84 2.11
N LEU A 215 -4.64 -2.65 1.85
CA LEU A 215 -4.97 -1.82 0.69
C LEU A 215 -3.79 -1.86 -0.28
N TYR A 216 -4.10 -1.70 -1.56
CA TYR A 216 -3.09 -1.50 -2.60
C TYR A 216 -3.40 -0.25 -3.38
N TRP A 217 -2.40 0.60 -3.50
CA TRP A 217 -2.46 1.81 -4.29
C TRP A 217 -1.58 1.66 -5.53
N GLN A 218 -2.18 1.18 -6.60
CA GLN A 218 -1.48 1.07 -7.89
C GLN A 218 -1.58 2.39 -8.64
N ALA A 219 -0.50 2.78 -9.31
CA ALA A 219 -0.53 3.92 -10.21
C ALA A 219 -1.41 3.61 -11.42
N THR A 220 -2.21 4.59 -11.83
CA THR A 220 -3.26 4.44 -12.85
C THR A 220 -2.92 5.22 -14.12
N TYR A 221 -2.20 4.63 -15.08
CA TYR A 221 -1.99 5.19 -16.43
C TYR A 221 -1.10 4.27 -17.30
N TYR A 222 -1.01 2.98 -16.96
CA TYR A 222 -0.17 2.03 -17.68
C TYR A 222 -0.91 1.46 -18.90
N ASN A 223 -0.17 1.24 -19.98
CA ASN A 223 -0.69 0.56 -21.16
C ASN A 223 -0.98 -0.90 -20.78
N THR A 224 -2.23 -1.33 -20.94
CA THR A 224 -2.62 -2.73 -20.76
C THR A 224 -2.22 -3.55 -21.99
N LEU A 225 -2.11 -4.87 -21.80
CA LEU A 225 -1.84 -5.81 -22.89
C LEU A 225 -3.07 -6.06 -23.77
N ASN A 226 -4.27 -5.72 -23.27
CA ASN A 226 -5.48 -5.67 -24.08
C ASN A 226 -5.39 -4.47 -25.03
N ARG A 227 -4.81 -4.70 -26.21
CA ARG A 227 -4.85 -3.79 -27.35
C ARG A 227 -5.80 -4.31 -28.41
#